data_AF-A0A536VHN1-F1
#
_entry.id   AF-A0A536VHN1-F1
#
_cell.length_a   1.000
_cell.length_b   1.000
_cell.length_c   1.000
_cell.angle_alpha   90.00
_cell.angle_beta   90.00
_cell.angle_gamma   90.00
#
_symmetry.space_group_name_H-M   'P 1'
#
loop_
_entity.id
_entity.type
_entity.pdbx_description
1 polymer ?
#
loop_
_entity_poly.entity_id
_entity_poly.type
_entity_poly.pdbx_seq_one_letter_code
_entity_poly.pdbx_strand_id
1 'polypeptide(L)'
;MKAVLAFPLVAMATSAQAQLVKIAWDADGRFEQRMVVAPTKFAELCGPLSKSEKIAWTFKSDQTMDFNIHYHQGQRVVTPAHQKGVAAAQGTLKVALDHDYCWMWTNKSGTTAELSVSLTRSR
;
A
#
# COMPACT_ATOMS: atom_id res chain seq x y z
N MET A 1 -56.46 15.45 0.54
CA MET A 1 -55.21 16.16 0.18
C MET A 1 -54.05 15.24 0.52
N LYS A 2 -53.24 14.82 -0.46
CA LYS A 2 -52.11 13.89 -0.27
C LYS A 2 -50.87 14.70 0.11
N ALA A 3 -50.31 14.48 1.29
CA ALA A 3 -48.99 14.99 1.64
C ALA A 3 -47.94 14.01 1.11
N VAL A 4 -47.13 14.46 0.15
CA VAL A 4 -45.95 13.72 -0.32
C VAL A 4 -44.76 14.26 0.45
N LEU A 5 -44.21 13.45 1.35
CA LEU A 5 -42.96 13.74 2.05
C LEU A 5 -41.80 13.27 1.17
N ALA A 6 -41.07 14.23 0.60
CA ALA A 6 -39.82 13.96 -0.10
C ALA A 6 -38.69 13.84 0.93
N PHE A 7 -38.10 12.65 1.07
CA PHE A 7 -36.89 12.44 1.83
C PHE A 7 -35.67 12.81 0.98
N PRO A 8 -34.75 13.68 1.44
CA PRO A 8 -33.53 13.96 0.72
C PRO A 8 -32.60 12.75 0.80
N LEU A 9 -32.22 12.22 -0.37
CA LEU A 9 -31.13 11.25 -0.49
C LEU A 9 -29.81 11.96 -0.18
N VAL A 10 -29.24 11.69 1.00
CA VAL A 10 -27.87 12.11 1.30
C VAL A 10 -26.93 11.12 0.62
N ALA A 11 -26.32 11.52 -0.50
CA ALA A 11 -25.27 10.75 -1.14
C ALA A 11 -24.02 10.74 -0.24
N MET A 12 -23.68 9.58 0.32
CA MET A 12 -22.40 9.40 1.01
C MET A 12 -21.28 9.37 -0.04
N ALA A 13 -20.59 10.51 -0.21
CA ALA A 13 -19.35 10.54 -0.98
C ALA A 13 -18.27 9.79 -0.19
N THR A 14 -17.90 8.59 -0.63
CA THR A 14 -16.72 7.90 -0.12
C THR A 14 -15.48 8.66 -0.59
N SER A 15 -14.82 9.35 0.34
CA SER A 15 -13.55 10.01 0.05
C SER A 15 -12.51 8.96 -0.32
N ALA A 16 -12.11 8.91 -1.59
CA ALA A 16 -10.96 8.12 -2.06
C ALA A 16 -9.65 8.76 -1.58
N GLN A 17 -9.42 8.67 -0.27
CA GLN A 17 -8.15 8.98 0.36
C GLN A 17 -7.13 7.89 0.02
N ALA A 18 -5.86 8.27 0.00
CA ALA A 18 -4.75 7.33 -0.07
C ALA A 18 -4.92 6.26 1.02
N GLN A 19 -4.86 4.99 0.63
CA GLN A 19 -5.03 3.91 1.58
C GLN A 19 -3.69 3.67 2.29
N LEU A 20 -3.49 4.33 3.43
CA LEU A 20 -2.35 4.10 4.33
C LEU A 20 -2.72 3.01 5.33
N VAL A 21 -2.03 1.89 5.27
CA VAL A 21 -2.24 0.75 6.17
C VAL A 21 -0.98 0.55 7.01
N LYS A 22 -1.16 0.50 8.34
CA LYS A 22 -0.07 0.16 9.25
C LYS A 22 0.26 -1.33 9.15
N ILE A 23 1.54 -1.66 8.98
CA ILE A 23 2.03 -3.03 9.04
C ILE A 23 1.90 -3.51 10.50
N ALA A 24 1.18 -4.62 10.69
CA ALA A 24 0.97 -5.26 11.97
C ALA A 24 1.47 -6.71 11.90
N TRP A 25 2.75 -6.89 12.20
CA TRP A 25 3.39 -8.20 12.19
C TRP A 25 2.72 -9.17 13.15
N ASP A 26 2.50 -10.42 12.71
CA ASP A 26 2.08 -11.51 13.59
C ASP A 26 3.25 -12.07 14.42
N ALA A 27 2.95 -13.12 15.20
CA ALA A 27 3.93 -13.80 16.06
C ALA A 27 5.11 -14.40 15.27
N ASP A 28 4.88 -14.81 14.02
CA ASP A 28 5.88 -15.40 13.14
C ASP A 28 6.61 -14.34 12.29
N GLY A 29 6.29 -13.05 12.48
CA GLY A 29 6.88 -11.96 11.71
C GLY A 29 6.35 -11.86 10.28
N ARG A 30 5.13 -12.35 10.03
CA ARG A 30 4.45 -12.23 8.74
C ARG A 30 3.42 -11.11 8.77
N PHE A 31 3.11 -10.59 7.59
CA PHE A 31 2.03 -9.66 7.37
C PHE A 31 1.46 -9.88 5.98
N GLU A 32 0.15 -10.11 5.91
CA GLU A 32 -0.59 -10.30 4.65
C GLU A 32 -1.65 -9.21 4.55
N GLN A 33 -1.83 -8.64 3.37
CA GLN A 33 -2.86 -7.62 3.14
C GLN A 33 -3.47 -7.74 1.75
N ARG A 34 -4.78 -7.49 1.66
CA ARG A 34 -5.47 -7.22 0.40
C ARG A 34 -6.01 -5.80 0.38
N MET A 35 -5.86 -5.12 -0.75
CA MET A 35 -6.28 -3.74 -0.92
C MET A 35 -6.94 -3.56 -2.28
N VAL A 36 -7.81 -2.56 -2.39
CA VAL A 36 -8.42 -2.15 -3.65
C VAL A 36 -7.90 -0.76 -3.97
N VAL A 37 -7.24 -0.59 -5.11
CA VAL A 37 -6.63 0.67 -5.53
C VAL A 37 -7.41 1.23 -6.71
N ALA A 38 -8.18 2.29 -6.47
CA ALA A 38 -8.96 2.96 -7.50
C ALA A 38 -8.05 3.55 -8.62
N PRO A 39 -8.61 3.82 -9.82
CA PRO A 39 -7.87 4.45 -10.91
C PRO A 39 -7.16 5.72 -10.44
N THR A 40 -5.91 5.92 -10.88
CA THR A 40 -5.09 7.11 -10.55
C THR A 40 -4.74 7.31 -9.07
N LYS A 41 -5.11 6.36 -8.19
CA LYS A 41 -4.84 6.41 -6.74
C LYS A 41 -3.65 5.53 -6.35
N PHE A 42 -3.30 5.59 -5.08
CA PHE A 42 -2.24 4.79 -4.50
C PHE A 42 -2.65 4.20 -3.15
N ALA A 43 -1.96 3.13 -2.77
CA ALA A 43 -2.03 2.50 -1.45
C ALA A 43 -0.61 2.29 -0.91
N GLU A 44 -0.47 2.38 0.41
CA GLU A 44 0.80 2.13 1.10
C GLU A 44 0.64 1.22 2.31
N LEU A 45 1.62 0.36 2.52
CA LEU A 45 1.84 -0.39 3.76
C LEU A 45 3.05 0.20 4.46
N CYS A 46 2.88 0.79 5.63
CA CYS A 46 3.95 1.46 6.37
C CYS A 46 4.17 0.87 7.75
N GLY A 47 5.42 0.78 8.19
CA GLY A 47 5.73 0.41 9.57
C GLY A 47 7.21 0.59 9.93
N PRO A 48 7.50 0.61 11.24
CA PRO A 48 8.85 0.79 11.73
C PRO A 48 9.67 -0.47 11.46
N LEU A 49 10.85 -0.29 10.88
CA LEU A 49 11.86 -1.33 10.69
C LEU A 49 13.18 -0.90 11.32
N SER A 50 13.91 -1.88 11.84
CA SER A 50 15.23 -1.70 12.44
C SER A 50 16.33 -2.11 11.46
N LYS A 51 17.47 -1.43 11.54
CA LYS A 51 18.68 -1.72 10.79
C LYS A 51 19.05 -3.20 10.92
N SER A 52 19.49 -3.77 9.81
CA SER A 52 19.85 -5.19 9.65
C SER A 52 18.68 -6.16 9.55
N GLU A 53 17.43 -5.73 9.79
CA GLU A 53 16.28 -6.55 9.42
C GLU A 53 16.26 -6.82 7.91
N LYS A 54 15.77 -8.00 7.54
CA LYS A 54 15.51 -8.38 6.15
C LYS A 54 14.04 -8.67 5.97
N ILE A 55 13.40 -7.94 5.07
CA ILE A 55 11.98 -8.12 4.75
C ILE A 55 11.87 -8.76 3.38
N ALA A 56 11.51 -10.04 3.33
CA ALA A 56 11.06 -10.67 2.10
C ALA A 56 9.66 -10.11 1.78
N TRP A 57 9.44 -9.73 0.53
CA TRP A 57 8.18 -9.14 0.09
C TRP A 57 7.77 -9.72 -1.25
N THR A 58 6.47 -9.84 -1.45
CA THR A 58 5.86 -10.14 -2.75
C THR A 58 4.52 -9.43 -2.86
N PHE A 59 4.16 -9.03 -4.08
CA PHE A 59 2.81 -8.58 -4.37
C PHE A 59 2.32 -9.11 -5.71
N LYS A 60 1.00 -9.17 -5.85
CA LYS A 60 0.29 -9.44 -7.11
C LYS A 60 -0.92 -8.53 -7.22
N SER A 61 -1.17 -8.03 -8.41
CA SER A 61 -2.34 -7.25 -8.78
C SER A 61 -2.89 -7.69 -10.14
N ASP A 62 -4.18 -7.49 -10.34
CA ASP A 62 -4.86 -7.70 -11.62
C ASP A 62 -4.63 -6.56 -12.63
N GLN A 63 -4.09 -5.42 -12.17
CA GLN A 63 -3.63 -4.31 -13.00
C GLN A 63 -2.13 -4.08 -12.83
N THR A 64 -1.51 -3.43 -13.82
CA THR A 64 -0.11 -2.98 -13.71
C THR A 64 0.01 -1.80 -12.74
N MET A 65 1.02 -1.85 -11.88
CA MET A 65 1.28 -0.88 -10.82
C MET A 65 2.67 -0.25 -10.96
N ASP A 66 2.76 1.03 -10.61
CA ASP A 66 4.04 1.64 -10.25
C ASP A 66 4.31 1.35 -8.77
N PHE A 67 5.35 0.58 -8.49
CA PHE A 67 5.71 0.11 -7.16
C PHE A 67 7.01 0.76 -6.68
N ASN A 68 7.07 1.09 -5.40
CA ASN A 68 8.33 1.41 -4.74
C ASN A 68 8.31 1.05 -3.25
N ILE A 69 9.51 0.94 -2.68
CA ILE A 69 9.74 0.96 -1.25
C ILE A 69 10.45 2.26 -0.94
N HIS A 70 9.99 3.02 0.04
CA HIS A 70 10.64 4.25 0.47
C HIS A 70 10.65 4.42 1.99
N TYR A 71 11.51 5.31 2.46
CA TYR A 71 11.53 5.83 3.83
C TYR A 71 11.91 7.30 3.81
N HIS A 72 11.54 8.04 4.86
CA HIS A 72 11.82 9.46 4.98
C HIS A 72 13.02 9.72 5.91
N GLN A 73 14.00 10.48 5.44
CA GLN A 73 15.12 10.99 6.22
C GLN A 73 15.04 12.51 6.28
N GLY A 74 14.36 13.02 7.32
CA GLY A 74 13.97 14.42 7.36
C GLY A 74 13.04 14.76 6.20
N GLN A 75 13.40 15.75 5.38
CA GLN A 75 12.65 16.14 4.18
C GLN A 75 12.99 15.30 2.94
N ARG A 76 13.97 14.38 3.03
CA ARG A 76 14.40 13.56 1.90
C ARG A 76 13.62 12.25 1.87
N VAL A 77 13.10 11.88 0.71
CA VAL A 77 12.59 10.52 0.44
C VAL A 77 13.71 9.68 -0.17
N VAL A 78 13.94 8.49 0.38
CA VAL A 78 14.90 7.52 -0.15
C VAL A 78 14.16 6.30 -0.63
N THR A 79 14.44 5.86 -1.87
CA THR A 79 13.69 4.79 -2.56
C THR A 79 14.60 3.60 -2.88
N PRO A 80 14.84 2.67 -1.95
CA PRO A 80 15.72 1.52 -2.17
C PRO A 80 15.24 0.52 -3.23
N ALA A 81 13.95 0.51 -3.59
CA ALA A 81 13.41 -0.33 -4.65
C ALA A 81 12.30 0.40 -5.40
N HIS A 82 12.28 0.27 -6.73
CA HIS A 82 11.25 0.88 -7.57
C HIS A 82 11.12 0.13 -8.90
N GLN A 83 9.88 -0.06 -9.34
CA GLN A 83 9.50 -0.74 -10.58
C GLN A 83 8.25 -0.05 -11.15
N LYS A 84 8.15 0.07 -12.48
CA LYS A 84 7.01 0.72 -13.15
C LYS A 84 6.23 -0.27 -13.99
N GLY A 85 4.91 -0.12 -14.01
CA GLY A 85 4.03 -0.89 -14.89
C GLY A 85 4.09 -2.42 -14.70
N VAL A 86 4.27 -2.91 -13.48
CA VAL A 86 4.34 -4.36 -13.19
C VAL A 86 3.09 -4.84 -12.45
N ALA A 87 2.55 -5.99 -12.83
CA ALA A 87 1.40 -6.60 -12.14
C ALA A 87 1.80 -7.43 -10.91
N ALA A 88 3.06 -7.89 -10.86
CA ALA A 88 3.58 -8.65 -9.73
C ALA A 88 5.09 -8.44 -9.62
N ALA A 89 5.60 -8.47 -8.40
CA ALA A 89 7.02 -8.55 -8.14
C ALA A 89 7.30 -9.10 -6.75
N GLN A 90 8.56 -9.49 -6.55
CA GLN A 90 9.05 -9.95 -5.26
C GLN A 90 10.49 -9.50 -5.05
N GLY A 91 10.94 -9.50 -3.80
CA GLY A 91 12.31 -9.19 -3.47
C GLY A 91 12.60 -9.30 -1.98
N THR A 92 13.76 -8.77 -1.59
CA THR A 92 14.14 -8.65 -0.19
C THR A 92 14.68 -7.26 0.06
N LEU A 93 14.03 -6.52 0.96
CA LEU A 93 14.57 -5.28 1.50
C LEU A 93 15.59 -5.62 2.58
N LYS A 94 16.81 -5.11 2.44
CA LYS A 94 17.80 -5.08 3.52
C LYS A 94 17.72 -3.70 4.18
N VAL A 95 17.27 -3.65 5.44
CA VAL A 95 17.02 -2.39 6.13
C VAL A 95 18.35 -1.76 6.52
N ALA A 96 18.64 -0.59 5.96
CA ALA A 96 19.91 0.10 6.14
C ALA A 96 19.95 0.98 7.40
N LEU A 97 18.80 1.52 7.80
CA LEU A 97 18.63 2.50 8.86
C LEU A 97 17.30 2.26 9.59
N ASP A 98 17.23 2.67 10.85
CA ASP A 98 15.99 2.62 11.64
C ASP A 98 15.06 3.73 11.15
N HIS A 99 13.96 3.35 10.49
CA HIS A 99 12.95 4.29 9.96
C HIS A 99 11.60 3.59 9.79
N ASP A 100 10.56 4.38 9.55
CA ASP A 100 9.33 3.89 8.96
C ASP A 100 9.54 3.68 7.45
N TYR A 101 9.40 2.43 7.01
CA TYR A 101 9.45 2.06 5.60
C TYR A 101 8.04 1.82 5.08
N CYS A 102 7.77 2.30 3.87
CA CYS A 102 6.51 2.16 3.18
C CYS A 102 6.70 1.42 1.86
N TRP A 103 5.86 0.41 1.62
CA TRP A 103 5.65 -0.16 0.29
C TRP A 103 4.48 0.58 -0.33
N MET A 104 4.70 1.27 -1.45
CA MET A 104 3.68 2.03 -2.16
C MET A 104 3.40 1.43 -3.53
N TRP A 105 2.12 1.31 -3.88
CA TRP A 105 1.64 0.98 -5.22
C TRP A 105 0.77 2.11 -5.73
N THR A 106 1.07 2.61 -6.92
CA THR A 106 0.23 3.58 -7.63
C THR A 106 -0.42 2.89 -8.83
N ASN A 107 -1.75 2.93 -8.85
CA ASN A 107 -2.53 2.49 -9.98
C ASN A 107 -2.62 3.63 -11.01
N LYS A 108 -1.89 3.49 -12.12
CA LYS A 108 -1.92 4.45 -13.23
C LYS A 108 -2.95 4.08 -14.30
N SER A 109 -3.66 2.96 -14.15
CA SER A 109 -4.69 2.54 -15.10
C SER A 109 -5.99 3.33 -14.92
N GLY A 110 -6.90 3.18 -15.88
CA GLY A 110 -8.27 3.69 -15.83
C GLY A 110 -9.26 2.78 -15.09
N THR A 111 -8.80 1.66 -14.53
CA THR A 111 -9.63 0.62 -13.89
C THR A 111 -9.23 0.43 -12.44
N THR A 112 -10.18 0.05 -11.59
CA THR A 112 -9.87 -0.35 -10.22
C THR A 112 -9.01 -1.60 -10.24
N ALA A 113 -8.07 -1.69 -9.30
CA ALA A 113 -7.18 -2.83 -9.16
C ALA A 113 -7.35 -3.52 -7.80
N GLU A 114 -7.30 -4.84 -7.81
CA GLU A 114 -7.14 -5.67 -6.63
C GLU A 114 -5.66 -5.95 -6.41
N LEU A 115 -5.18 -5.78 -5.18
CA LEU A 115 -3.78 -5.95 -4.81
C LEU A 115 -3.68 -6.88 -3.61
N SER A 116 -2.81 -7.87 -3.69
CA SER A 116 -2.44 -8.77 -2.60
C SER A 116 -0.96 -8.64 -2.30
N VAL A 117 -0.60 -8.59 -1.02
CA VAL A 117 0.77 -8.35 -0.55
C VAL A 117 1.09 -9.29 0.60
N SER A 118 2.28 -9.88 0.56
CA SER A 118 2.88 -10.67 1.64
C SER A 118 4.23 -10.07 2.01
N LEU A 119 4.44 -9.86 3.31
CA LEU A 119 5.72 -9.49 3.91
C LEU A 119 6.12 -10.54 4.94
N THR A 120 7.41 -10.86 4.99
CA THR A 120 7.98 -11.71 6.05
C THR A 120 9.27 -11.08 6.52
N ARG A 121 9.35 -10.75 7.81
CA ARG A 121 10.56 -10.24 8.44
C ARG A 121 11.43 -11.39 8.95
N SER A 122 12.74 -11.26 8.79
CA SER A 122 13.75 -12.10 9.41
C SER A 122 14.80 -11.22 10.08
N ARG A 123 15.32 -11.71 11.21
CA ARG A 123 16.41 -11.09 11.98
C ARG A 123 17.66 -11.93 11.86
#